data_AF-A0A5C1K3X9-F1
#
_entry.id   AF-A0A5C1K3X9-F1
#
_cell.length_a   1.000
_cell.length_b   1.000
_cell.length_c   1.000
_cell.angle_alpha   90.00
_cell.angle_beta   90.00
_cell.angle_gamma   90.00
#
_symmetry.space_group_name_H-M   'P 1'
#
loop_
_entity.id
_entity.type
_entity.pdbx_description
1 polymer ?
#
loop_
_entity_poly.entity_id
_entity_poly.type
_entity_poly.pdbx_seq_one_letter_code
_entity_poly.pdbx_strand_id
1 'polypeptide(L)'
;GRLMRCVRCPVAYHANDFCLAAGSKILASNSIICPNHFTPRRGCRNHEHVNVSWCFVCSEGGGSLLCCDSCPAAFHRECLNIDIPEGNWYCNDCKAGKKPHYREIVWVKVGRYR
;
A
#
# COMPACT_ATOMS: atom_id res chain seq x y z
N GLY A 1 -5.44 12.26 -21.30
CA GLY A 1 -5.22 13.28 -20.25
C GLY A 1 -3.74 13.47 -19.99
N ARG A 2 -3.34 14.56 -19.32
CA ARG A 2 -1.95 14.82 -18.91
C ARG A 2 -1.47 13.76 -17.90
N LEU A 3 -0.20 13.37 -17.96
CA LEU A 3 0.39 12.33 -17.11
C LEU A 3 1.47 12.89 -16.18
N MET A 4 1.51 12.37 -14.95
CA MET A 4 2.59 12.53 -13.98
C MET A 4 3.46 11.28 -14.01
N ARG A 5 4.74 11.41 -14.37
CA ARG A 5 5.67 10.27 -14.55
C ARG A 5 6.67 10.18 -13.41
N CYS A 6 6.92 8.97 -12.92
CA CYS A 6 7.98 8.75 -11.95
C CYS A 6 9.36 8.91 -12.61
N VAL A 7 10.26 9.64 -11.97
CA VAL A 7 11.65 9.79 -12.45
C VAL A 7 12.56 8.60 -12.10
N ARG A 8 12.04 7.60 -11.38
CA ARG A 8 12.81 6.43 -10.89
C ARG A 8 12.27 5.08 -11.37
N CYS A 9 11.10 5.05 -11.98
CA CYS A 9 10.52 3.84 -12.57
C CYS A 9 9.49 4.19 -13.66
N PRO A 10 9.02 3.22 -14.46
CA PRO A 10 8.05 3.45 -15.54
C PRO A 10 6.64 3.85 -15.10
N VAL A 11 6.34 3.93 -13.79
CA VAL A 11 5.00 4.26 -13.29
C VAL A 11 4.58 5.67 -13.73
N ALA A 12 3.35 5.77 -14.22
CA ALA A 12 2.70 7.03 -14.57
C ALA A 12 1.26 7.03 -14.07
N TYR A 13 0.79 8.20 -13.64
CA TYR A 13 -0.59 8.45 -13.22
C TYR A 13 -1.20 9.56 -14.06
N HIS A 14 -2.52 9.62 -14.17
CA HIS A 14 -3.18 10.84 -14.65
C HIS A 14 -2.90 12.00 -13.70
N ALA A 15 -2.71 13.19 -14.26
CA ALA A 15 -2.46 14.42 -13.51
C ALA A 15 -3.77 14.98 -12.91
N ASN A 16 -4.39 14.20 -12.04
CA ASN A 16 -5.52 14.58 -11.21
C ASN A 16 -5.40 13.90 -9.83
N ASP A 17 -6.04 14.47 -8.81
CA ASP A 17 -5.96 13.95 -7.43
C ASP A 17 -6.57 12.54 -7.27
N PHE A 18 -7.50 12.15 -8.16
CA PHE A 18 -8.22 10.88 -8.11
C PHE A 18 -7.44 9.69 -8.67
N CYS A 19 -6.37 9.93 -9.42
CA CYS A 19 -5.56 8.90 -10.05
C CYS A 19 -4.11 8.91 -9.57
N LEU A 20 -3.66 9.98 -8.92
CA LEU A 20 -2.31 10.06 -8.37
C LEU A 20 -2.26 9.30 -7.04
N ALA A 21 -1.44 8.25 -6.98
CA ALA A 21 -1.24 7.51 -5.74
C ALA A 21 -0.69 8.43 -4.62
N ALA A 22 -1.35 8.40 -3.46
CA ALA A 22 -0.89 9.07 -2.25
C ALA A 22 0.50 8.54 -1.86
N GLY A 23 1.35 9.41 -1.31
CA GLY A 23 2.79 9.15 -1.13
C GLY A 23 3.67 9.64 -2.28
N SER A 24 3.08 10.06 -3.40
CA SER A 24 3.85 10.59 -4.53
C SER A 24 4.43 11.96 -4.19
N LYS A 25 5.74 12.15 -4.40
CA LYS A 25 6.38 13.47 -4.26
C LYS A 25 6.36 14.19 -5.59
N ILE A 26 5.63 15.29 -5.69
CA ILE A 26 5.61 16.15 -6.88
C ILE A 26 6.95 16.88 -6.97
N LEU A 27 7.64 16.73 -8.11
CA LEU A 27 8.91 17.41 -8.38
C LEU A 27 8.71 18.60 -9.32
N ALA A 28 7.91 18.41 -10.36
CA ALA A 28 7.56 19.44 -11.33
C ALA A 28 6.16 19.17 -11.90
N SER A 29 5.78 19.95 -12.91
CA SER A 29 4.43 19.94 -13.48
C SER A 29 4.02 18.62 -14.17
N ASN A 30 4.95 17.70 -14.44
CA ASN A 30 4.68 16.40 -15.06
C ASN A 30 5.53 15.25 -14.49
N SER A 31 6.26 15.50 -13.39
CA SER A 31 7.22 14.55 -12.84
C SER A 31 7.04 14.38 -11.33
N ILE A 32 7.19 13.13 -10.88
CA ILE A 32 7.04 12.72 -9.49
C ILE A 32 8.13 11.72 -9.08
N ILE A 33 8.24 11.47 -7.79
CA ILE A 33 8.75 10.20 -7.27
C ILE A 33 7.56 9.43 -6.72
N CYS A 34 7.26 8.25 -7.29
CA CYS A 34 6.10 7.46 -6.88
C CYS A 34 6.35 6.78 -5.51
N PRO A 35 5.28 6.30 -4.84
CA PRO A 35 5.37 5.73 -3.48
C PRO A 35 6.23 4.47 -3.40
N ASN A 36 6.43 3.76 -4.51
CA ASN A 36 7.26 2.55 -4.55
C ASN A 36 8.72 2.84 -4.16
N HIS A 37 9.19 4.08 -4.35
CA HIS A 37 10.54 4.52 -3.99
C HIS A 37 10.63 5.19 -2.61
N PHE A 38 9.64 4.99 -1.75
CA PHE A 38 9.74 5.39 -0.35
C PHE A 38 10.91 4.67 0.34
N THR A 39 11.75 5.45 1.02
CA THR A 39 12.86 4.95 1.84
C THR A 39 12.52 5.18 3.31
N PRO A 40 12.30 4.13 4.11
CA PRO A 40 11.99 4.26 5.53
C PRO A 40 13.17 4.89 6.28
N ARG A 41 12.87 5.87 7.16
CA ARG A 41 13.87 6.48 8.06
C ARG A 41 13.90 5.72 9.38
N ARG A 42 15.09 5.30 9.82
CA ARG A 42 15.30 4.66 11.13
C ARG A 42 14.88 5.62 12.27
N GLY A 43 14.28 5.07 13.33
CA GLY A 43 13.69 5.84 14.44
C GLY A 43 12.31 6.45 14.12
N CYS A 44 11.91 6.39 12.85
CA CYS A 44 10.58 6.63 12.29
C CYS A 44 9.51 5.60 12.67
N ARG A 45 8.84 5.63 13.84
CA ARG A 45 7.81 4.60 14.17
C ARG A 45 6.76 4.38 13.07
N ASN A 46 6.40 5.44 12.38
CA ASN A 46 5.42 5.44 11.28
C ASN A 46 5.99 5.01 9.91
N HIS A 47 7.26 4.63 9.84
CA HIS A 47 7.96 4.14 8.65
C HIS A 47 8.21 2.63 8.71
N GLU A 48 7.92 2.00 9.83
CA GLU A 48 8.00 0.54 10.00
C GLU A 48 6.81 -0.13 9.30
N HIS A 49 7.05 -1.34 8.78
CA HIS A 49 5.97 -2.16 8.26
C HIS A 49 5.18 -2.71 9.45
N VAL A 50 3.87 -2.52 9.43
CA VAL A 50 2.96 -2.96 10.48
C VAL A 50 1.81 -3.69 9.84
N ASN A 51 1.19 -4.63 10.56
CA ASN A 51 -0.05 -5.28 10.17
C ASN A 51 -1.07 -5.12 11.28
N VAL A 52 -2.34 -5.10 10.92
CA VAL A 52 -3.44 -5.18 11.90
C VAL A 52 -3.45 -6.53 12.61
N SER A 53 -4.03 -6.55 13.81
CA SER A 53 -4.28 -7.76 14.60
C SER A 53 -5.69 -8.35 14.39
N TRP A 54 -6.36 -8.01 13.30
CA TRP A 54 -7.67 -8.55 12.92
C TRP A 54 -7.71 -8.95 11.45
N CYS A 55 -8.70 -9.75 11.06
CA CYS A 55 -8.94 -10.12 9.68
C CYS A 55 -9.80 -9.07 8.95
N PHE A 56 -9.38 -8.64 7.76
CA PHE A 56 -10.13 -7.70 6.92
C PHE A 56 -11.42 -8.25 6.30
N VAL A 57 -11.67 -9.56 6.39
CA VAL A 57 -12.87 -10.22 5.86
C VAL A 57 -13.95 -10.36 6.94
N CYS A 58 -13.63 -10.97 8.08
CA CYS A 58 -14.61 -11.19 9.16
C CYS A 58 -14.59 -10.10 10.24
N SER A 59 -13.62 -9.18 10.23
CA SER A 59 -13.41 -8.15 11.27
C SER A 59 -13.12 -8.71 12.67
N GLU A 60 -12.76 -9.98 12.78
CA GLU A 60 -12.42 -10.62 14.05
C GLU A 60 -10.90 -10.73 14.24
N GLY A 61 -10.48 -10.64 15.50
CA GLY A 61 -9.11 -10.95 15.93
C GLY A 61 -8.95 -12.40 16.39
N GLY A 62 -7.74 -12.78 16.80
CA GLY A 62 -7.42 -14.14 17.24
C GLY A 62 -7.15 -15.11 16.09
N GLY A 63 -6.68 -16.32 16.43
CA GLY A 63 -6.23 -17.31 15.45
C GLY A 63 -4.95 -16.89 14.69
N SER A 64 -4.64 -17.60 13.62
CA SER A 64 -3.47 -17.31 12.78
C SER A 64 -3.84 -16.34 11.65
N LEU A 65 -3.24 -15.16 11.68
CA LEU A 65 -3.39 -14.16 10.62
C LEU A 65 -2.23 -14.23 9.63
N LEU A 66 -2.57 -14.15 8.35
CA LEU A 66 -1.67 -13.98 7.25
C LEU A 66 -1.48 -12.48 6.98
N CYS A 67 -0.26 -11.99 7.18
CA CYS A 67 0.11 -10.59 7.01
C CYS A 67 0.53 -10.29 5.57
N CYS A 68 -0.01 -9.23 4.97
CA CYS A 68 0.48 -8.75 3.68
C CYS A 68 1.82 -8.03 3.85
N ASP A 69 2.78 -8.26 2.95
CA ASP A 69 4.13 -7.65 3.01
C ASP A 69 4.22 -6.23 2.39
N SER A 70 3.13 -5.72 1.83
CA SER A 70 3.12 -4.39 1.18
C SER A 70 2.04 -3.44 1.67
N CYS A 71 1.14 -3.90 2.52
CA CYS A 71 0.15 -3.07 3.16
C CYS A 71 -0.17 -3.60 4.56
N PRO A 72 -0.83 -2.79 5.40
CA PRO A 72 -1.03 -3.19 6.79
C PRO A 72 -2.18 -4.19 7.00
N ALA A 73 -2.74 -4.75 5.94
CA ALA A 73 -3.84 -5.69 6.04
C ALA A 73 -3.38 -7.07 6.50
N ALA A 74 -4.23 -7.76 7.25
CA ALA A 74 -4.06 -9.14 7.66
C ALA A 74 -5.38 -9.91 7.49
N PHE A 75 -5.28 -11.22 7.31
CA PHE A 75 -6.42 -12.07 6.93
C PHE A 75 -6.29 -13.47 7.53
N HIS A 76 -7.38 -14.11 7.95
CA HIS A 76 -7.36 -15.56 8.13
C HIS A 76 -7.24 -16.24 6.76
N ARG A 77 -6.50 -17.36 6.70
CA ARG A 77 -6.34 -18.13 5.46
C ARG A 77 -7.67 -18.73 5.03
N GLU A 78 -8.45 -19.15 6.02
CA GLU A 78 -9.77 -19.75 5.89
C GLU A 78 -10.77 -18.73 5.30
N CYS A 79 -10.72 -17.47 5.74
CA CYS A 79 -11.54 -16.40 5.19
C CYS A 79 -11.19 -16.05 3.73
N LEU A 80 -9.96 -16.31 3.30
CA LEU A 80 -9.53 -16.12 1.92
C LEU A 80 -9.70 -17.38 1.06
N ASN A 81 -9.98 -18.53 1.68
CA ASN A 81 -10.02 -19.85 1.04
C ASN A 81 -8.73 -20.14 0.23
N ILE A 82 -7.57 -19.97 0.87
CA ILE A 82 -6.25 -20.23 0.27
C ILE A 82 -5.43 -21.19 1.13
N ASP A 83 -4.49 -21.87 0.48
CA ASP A 83 -3.44 -22.64 1.15
C ASP A 83 -2.36 -21.74 1.77
N ILE A 84 -1.49 -22.35 2.58
CA ILE A 84 -0.35 -21.68 3.20
C ILE A 84 0.60 -21.20 2.10
N PRO A 85 0.82 -19.88 1.95
CA PRO A 85 1.75 -19.39 0.94
C PRO A 85 3.20 -19.64 1.35
N GLU A 86 4.05 -19.90 0.36
CA GLU A 86 5.49 -19.99 0.55
C GLU A 86 6.14 -18.62 0.35
N GLY A 87 6.96 -18.19 1.31
CA GLY A 87 7.67 -16.92 1.24
C GLY A 87 6.75 -15.69 1.42
N ASN A 88 7.05 -14.63 0.68
CA ASN A 88 6.33 -13.35 0.78
C ASN A 88 4.89 -13.49 0.27
N TRP A 89 3.94 -12.87 0.97
CA TRP A 89 2.54 -12.89 0.60
C TRP A 89 1.94 -11.49 0.43
N TYR A 90 1.11 -11.36 -0.60
CA TYR A 90 0.44 -10.12 -0.97
C TYR A 90 -1.07 -10.33 -1.06
N CYS A 91 -1.84 -9.43 -0.43
CA CYS A 91 -3.29 -9.45 -0.53
C CYS A 91 -3.76 -9.12 -1.96
N ASN A 92 -5.02 -9.40 -2.27
CA ASN A 92 -5.60 -9.20 -3.60
C ASN A 92 -5.49 -7.75 -4.08
N ASP A 93 -5.67 -6.78 -3.18
CA ASP A 93 -5.53 -5.35 -3.53
C ASP A 93 -4.09 -5.00 -3.91
N CYS A 94 -3.10 -5.53 -3.19
CA CYS A 94 -1.70 -5.28 -3.50
C CYS A 94 -1.27 -5.99 -4.79
N LYS A 95 -1.75 -7.22 -5.02
CA LYS A 95 -1.54 -7.96 -6.29
C LYS A 95 -2.16 -7.23 -7.48
N ALA A 96 -3.34 -6.62 -7.29
CA ALA A 96 -3.99 -5.78 -8.30
C ALA A 96 -3.34 -4.41 -8.47
N GLY A 97 -2.26 -4.11 -7.74
CA GLY A 97 -1.57 -2.83 -7.82
C GLY A 97 -2.35 -1.65 -7.24
N LYS A 98 -3.42 -1.90 -6.46
CA LYS A 98 -4.17 -0.82 -5.81
C LYS A 98 -3.26 -0.04 -4.88
N LYS A 99 -3.43 1.28 -4.90
CA LYS A 99 -2.74 2.24 -4.05
C LYS A 99 -3.77 3.26 -3.59
N PRO A 100 -3.73 3.71 -2.33
CA PRO A 100 -4.56 4.81 -1.89
C PRO A 100 -4.31 6.04 -2.77
N HIS A 101 -5.37 6.74 -3.15
CA HIS A 101 -5.28 8.03 -3.85
C HIS A 101 -5.38 9.19 -2.85
N TYR A 102 -5.04 10.40 -3.30
CA TYR A 102 -5.30 11.59 -2.49
C TYR A 102 -6.80 11.72 -2.22
N ARG A 103 -7.15 12.15 -1.00
CA ARG A 103 -8.52 12.32 -0.50
C ARG A 103 -9.32 11.03 -0.23
N GLU A 104 -8.75 9.85 -0.45
CA GLU A 104 -9.36 8.61 0.03
C GLU A 104 -9.24 8.49 1.55
N ILE A 105 -10.29 7.96 2.18
CA ILE A 105 -10.31 7.69 3.63
C ILE A 105 -9.56 6.39 3.87
N VAL A 106 -8.49 6.48 4.66
CA VAL A 106 -7.71 5.33 5.12
C VAL A 106 -7.86 5.20 6.63
N TRP A 107 -7.90 3.96 7.12
CA TRP A 107 -7.97 3.67 8.55
C TRP A 107 -6.63 3.91 9.27
N VAL A 108 -5.51 3.95 8.53
CA VAL A 108 -4.18 4.31 9.07
C VAL A 108 -3.27 4.94 8.00
N LYS A 109 -2.34 5.82 8.42
CA LYS A 109 -1.30 6.41 7.57
C LYS A 109 0.11 5.93 7.97
N VAL A 110 0.61 4.92 7.27
CA VAL A 110 1.94 4.32 7.54
C VAL A 110 2.80 4.19 6.28
N GLY A 111 4.12 4.23 6.49
CA GLY A 111 5.13 3.95 5.48
C GLY A 111 4.96 4.76 4.20
N ARG A 112 4.73 4.04 3.11
CA ARG A 112 4.70 4.56 1.73
C ARG A 112 3.48 5.44 1.42
N TYR A 113 2.43 5.39 2.22
CA TYR A 113 1.11 5.95 1.90
C TYR A 113 0.83 7.28 2.60
N ARG A 114 1.81 8.20 2.61
CA ARG A 114 1.73 9.51 3.28
C ARG A 114 1.29 10.65 2.37
#